data_AF-A0A8R1IZ79-F1
#
_entry.id   AF-A0A8R1IZ79-F1
#
_cell.length_a   1.000
_cell.length_b   1.000
_cell.length_c   1.000
_cell.angle_alpha   90.00
_cell.angle_beta   90.00
_cell.angle_gamma   90.00
#
_symmetry.space_group_name_H-M   'P 1'
#
loop_
_entity.id
_entity.type
_entity.pdbx_description
1 polymer ?
#
loop_
_entity_poly.entity_id
_entity_poly.type
_entity_poly.pdbx_seq_one_letter_code
_entity_poly.pdbx_strand_id
1 'polypeptide(L)' 'MISSRRQKTSIGGEFSISGWEDEHKSIQPYLVITHTCFVEKSGCKRISEFDVPDKYVGKTYEMKYIALDIQFGKDKEVC' A
#
# COMPACT_ATOMS: atom_id res chain seq x y z
N MET A 1 15.16 9.49 -8.27
CA MET A 1 15.63 8.25 -7.61
C MET A 1 14.46 7.75 -6.80
N ILE A 2 13.87 6.61 -7.16
CA ILE A 2 12.65 6.17 -6.50
C ILE A 2 12.94 5.63 -5.12
N SER A 3 12.67 6.40 -4.07
CA SER A 3 12.84 5.93 -2.68
C SER A 3 11.60 5.17 -2.26
N SER A 4 11.38 3.98 -2.84
CA SER A 4 10.33 3.07 -2.39
C SER A 4 10.71 2.47 -1.03
N ARG A 5 10.35 3.16 0.06
CA ARG A 5 10.53 2.63 1.42
C ARG A 5 9.51 1.53 1.68
N ARG A 6 9.97 0.29 1.85
CA ARG A 6 9.11 -0.79 2.37
C ARG A 6 9.10 -0.75 3.89
N GLN A 7 7.92 -0.84 4.48
CA GLN A 7 7.75 -0.97 5.93
C GLN A 7 6.90 -2.20 6.24
N LYS A 8 7.21 -2.88 7.34
CA LYS A 8 6.35 -3.92 7.90
C LYS A 8 5.40 -3.27 8.91
N THR A 9 4.18 -3.76 8.96
CA THR A 9 3.24 -3.41 10.03
C THR A 9 3.78 -3.88 11.38
N SER A 10 3.37 -3.21 12.45
CA SER A 10 3.51 -3.70 13.82
C SER A 10 2.71 -5.01 14.03
N ILE A 11 2.79 -5.56 15.24
CA ILE A 11 1.94 -6.68 15.66
C ILE A 11 0.43 -6.32 15.69
N GLY A 12 0.09 -5.05 15.90
CA GLY A 12 -1.28 -4.52 15.88
C GLY A 12 -1.78 -4.15 14.48
N GLY A 13 -0.92 -4.25 13.45
CA GLY A 13 -1.27 -3.89 12.08
C GLY A 13 -1.01 -2.42 11.72
N GLU A 14 -0.53 -1.60 12.66
CA GLU A 14 -0.21 -0.19 12.39
C GLU A 14 1.03 -0.04 11.51
N PHE A 15 1.03 0.97 10.64
CA PHE A 15 2.18 1.38 9.83
C PHE A 15 2.17 2.89 9.57
N SER A 16 3.34 3.44 9.23
CA SER A 16 3.51 4.86 8.88
C SER A 16 4.65 5.01 7.87
N ILE A 17 4.29 5.25 6.62
CA ILE A 17 5.22 5.34 5.49
C ILE A 17 5.26 6.75 4.94
N SER A 18 6.46 7.20 4.56
CA SER A 18 6.69 8.42 3.81
C SER A 18 7.74 8.17 2.71
N GLY A 19 7.60 8.90 1.62
CA GLY A 19 8.49 8.85 0.47
C GLY A 19 8.38 10.15 -0.32
N TRP A 20 9.35 10.39 -1.19
CA TRP A 20 9.39 11.56 -2.05
C TRP A 20 9.98 11.16 -3.40
N GLU A 21 9.52 11.82 -4.45
CA GLU A 21 10.09 11.73 -5.79
C GLU A 21 10.40 13.12 -6.31
N ASP A 22 11.37 13.20 -7.20
CA ASP A 22 11.69 14.41 -7.95
C ASP A 22 11.36 14.14 -9.43
N GLU A 23 10.07 14.27 -9.75
CA GLU A 23 9.58 14.14 -11.12
C GLU A 23 9.29 15.52 -11.71
N HIS A 24 9.56 15.69 -13.01
CA HIS A 24 9.24 16.92 -13.75
C HIS A 24 7.72 17.17 -13.90
N LYS A 25 6.88 16.22 -13.47
CA LYS A 25 5.41 16.22 -13.55
C LYS A 25 4.80 15.98 -12.17
N SER A 26 3.48 16.18 -12.06
CA SER A 26 2.73 15.87 -10.83
C SER A 26 2.83 14.39 -10.46
N ILE A 27 3.13 14.11 -9.20
CA ILE A 27 3.22 12.75 -8.65
C ILE A 27 1.81 12.20 -8.38
N GLN A 28 1.57 10.94 -8.74
CA GLN A 28 0.35 10.19 -8.40
C GLN A 28 0.70 9.02 -7.47
N PRO A 29 0.74 9.24 -6.14
CA PRO A 29 1.16 8.21 -5.22
C PRO A 29 0.11 7.11 -5.04
N TYR A 30 0.58 5.89 -4.82
CA TYR A 30 -0.24 4.75 -4.45
C TYR A 30 0.48 3.93 -3.37
N LEU A 31 -0.30 3.28 -2.51
CA LEU A 31 0.16 2.37 -1.48
C LEU A 31 -0.02 0.93 -1.95
N VAL A 32 1.06 0.14 -1.87
CA VAL A 32 1.03 -1.29 -2.13
C VAL A 32 1.16 -2.05 -0.82
N ILE A 33 0.17 -2.86 -0.48
CA ILE A 33 0.19 -3.73 0.68
C ILE A 33 0.36 -5.17 0.18
N THR A 34 1.42 -5.83 0.64
CA THR A 34 1.64 -7.26 0.39
C THR A 34 1.36 -8.05 1.67
N HIS A 35 0.37 -8.95 1.63
CA HIS A 35 -0.12 -9.68 2.80
C HIS A 35 -0.51 -11.12 2.45
N THR A 36 -0.91 -11.90 3.44
CA THR A 36 -1.31 -13.32 3.28
C THR A 36 -2.77 -13.57 3.69
N CYS A 37 -3.55 -12.52 3.93
CA CYS A 37 -4.97 -12.66 4.30
C CYS A 37 -5.75 -13.26 3.13
N PHE A 38 -6.58 -14.28 3.40
CA PHE A 38 -7.43 -14.95 2.40
C PHE A 38 -6.67 -15.49 1.18
N VAL A 39 -5.38 -15.82 1.32
CA VAL A 39 -4.61 -16.46 0.26
C VAL A 39 -4.90 -17.96 0.31
N GLU A 40 -5.49 -18.50 -0.75
CA GLU A 40 -5.91 -19.91 -0.82
C GLU A 40 -4.71 -20.85 -0.99
N LYS A 41 -3.65 -20.40 -1.67
CA LYS A 41 -2.49 -21.23 -1.99
C LYS A 41 -1.30 -20.95 -1.07
N SER A 42 -0.80 -22.01 -0.44
CA SER A 42 0.43 -21.96 0.37
C SER A 42 1.61 -21.42 -0.43
N GLY A 43 2.37 -20.50 0.18
CA GLY A 43 3.54 -19.84 -0.43
C GLY A 43 3.22 -18.59 -1.25
N CYS A 44 1.95 -18.29 -1.52
CA CYS A 44 1.54 -17.11 -2.27
C CYS A 44 1.29 -15.91 -1.34
N LYS A 45 1.21 -14.72 -1.94
CA LYS A 45 0.87 -13.46 -1.27
C LYS A 45 -0.20 -12.73 -2.07
N ARG A 46 -1.03 -11.97 -1.38
CA ARG A 46 -1.93 -11.01 -1.99
C ARG A 46 -1.29 -9.63 -2.01
N ILE A 47 -1.48 -8.93 -3.12
CA ILE A 47 -1.07 -7.55 -3.35
C ILE A 47 -2.34 -6.72 -3.51
N SER A 48 -2.51 -5.75 -2.63
CA SER A 48 -3.59 -4.75 -2.69
C SER A 48 -3.00 -3.37 -2.95
N GLU A 49 -3.63 -2.64 -3.87
CA GLU A 49 -3.21 -1.31 -4.32
C GLU A 49 -4.25 -0.26 -3.94
N PHE A 50 -3.82 0.80 -3.25
CA PHE A 50 -4.67 1.90 -2.82
C PHE A 50 -4.14 3.22 -3.37
N ASP A 51 -4.98 3.93 -4.11
CA ASP A 51 -4.61 5.25 -4.64
C ASP A 51 -4.59 6.27 -3.49
N VAL A 52 -3.53 7.08 -3.41
CA VAL A 52 -3.44 8.19 -2.45
C VAL A 52 -4.00 9.45 -3.11
N PRO A 53 -5.06 10.05 -2.57
CA PRO A 53 -5.67 11.22 -3.22
C PRO A 53 -4.69 12.40 -3.33
N ASP A 54 -4.64 13.03 -4.50
CA ASP A 54 -3.72 14.14 -4.83
C ASP A 54 -3.71 15.27 -3.78
N LYS A 55 -4.85 15.54 -3.15
CA LYS A 55 -4.99 16.57 -2.09
C LYS A 55 -4.10 16.33 -0.85
N TYR A 56 -3.61 15.10 -0.69
CA TYR A 56 -2.72 14.68 0.40
C TYR A 56 -1.26 14.54 -0.02
N VAL A 57 -0.89 14.80 -1.28
CA VAL A 57 0.51 14.86 -1.70
C VAL A 57 1.21 15.98 -0.91
N GLY A 58 2.32 15.65 -0.25
CA GLY A 58 3.04 16.55 0.64
C GLY A 58 2.39 16.77 2.02
N LYS A 59 1.37 15.99 2.37
CA LYS A 59 0.68 16.02 3.67
C LYS A 59 0.59 14.61 4.28
N THR A 60 0.15 14.54 5.53
CA THR A 60 -0.21 13.28 6.16
C THR A 60 -1.60 12.83 5.71
N TYR A 61 -1.71 11.60 5.22
CA TYR A 61 -2.99 10.96 4.91
C TYR A 61 -3.29 9.85 5.93
N GLU A 62 -4.26 10.09 6.81
CA GLU A 62 -4.69 9.11 7.80
C GLU A 62 -5.76 8.17 7.21
N MET A 63 -5.35 6.99 6.76
CA MET A 63 -6.24 5.98 6.18
C MET A 63 -7.14 5.27 7.20
N LYS A 64 -6.92 5.51 8.50
CA LYS A 64 -7.63 4.87 9.63
C LYS A 64 -7.52 3.34 9.61
N TYR A 65 -8.47 2.66 9.01
CA TYR A 65 -8.57 1.19 8.97
C TYR A 65 -8.66 0.71 7.54
N ILE A 66 -7.88 -0.32 7.22
CA ILE A 66 -7.88 -0.99 5.91
C ILE A 66 -8.27 -2.44 6.12
N ALA A 67 -9.43 -2.83 5.59
CA ALA A 67 -9.94 -4.20 5.62
C ALA A 67 -9.26 -5.01 4.50
N LEU A 68 -8.25 -5.81 4.86
CA LEU A 68 -7.48 -6.64 3.92
C LEU A 68 -8.15 -8.01 3.64
N ASP A 69 -9.30 -8.25 4.25
CA ASP A 69 -10.16 -9.42 4.09
C ASP A 69 -11.20 -9.25 2.99
N ILE A 70 -11.40 -8.03 2.49
CA ILE A 70 -12.30 -7.74 1.37
C ILE A 70 -11.48 -7.71 0.09
N GLN A 71 -11.85 -8.54 -0.88
CA GLN A 71 -11.21 -8.51 -2.20
C GLN A 71 -11.70 -7.29 -2.98
N PHE A 72 -10.79 -6.35 -3.22
CA PHE A 72 -11.04 -5.23 -4.11
C PHE A 72 -10.66 -5.63 -5.54
N GLY A 73 -11.32 -5.06 -6.55
CA GLY A 73 -11.11 -5.45 -7.95
C GLY A 73 -9.69 -5.25 -8.50
N LYS A 74 -8.80 -4.56 -7.78
CA LYS A 74 -7.38 -4.39 -8.12
C LYS A 74 -6.45 -5.43 -7.45
N ASP A 75 -6.97 -6.24 -6.54
CA ASP A 75 -6.18 -7.21 -5.79
C ASP A 75 -5.64 -8.33 -6.70
N LYS A 76 -4.41 -8.76 -6.43
CA LYS A 76 -3.75 -9.84 -7.17
C LYS A 76 -3.14 -10.83 -6.22
N GLU A 77 -3.33 -12.12 -6.48
CA GLU A 77 -2.57 -13.17 -5.82
C GLU A 77 -1.32 -13.48 -6.66
N VAL A 78 -0.15 -13.41 -6.02
CA VAL A 78 1.15 -13.63 -6.65
C VAL A 78 1.87 -14.76 -5.94
N CYS A 79 2.29 -15.73 -6.76
CA CYS A 79 3.17 -16.84 -6.48
C CYS A 79 4.29 -16.78 -7.54
#